data_AF-A0A7Y0CIW5-F1
#
_entry.id   AF-A0A7Y0CIW5-F1
#
_cell.length_a   1.000
_cell.length_b   1.000
_cell.length_c   1.000
_cell.angle_alpha   90.00
_cell.angle_beta   90.00
_cell.angle_gamma   90.00
#
_symmetry.space_group_name_H-M   'P 1'
#
loop_
_entity.id
_entity.type
_entity.pdbx_description
1 polymer ?
#
loop_
_entity_poly.entity_id
_entity_poly.type
_entity_poly.pdbx_seq_one_letter_code
_entity_poly.pdbx_strand_id
1 'polypeptide(L)'
;MILSNDRDHDRWSPVGPAAEHGAANLGVIANTAAFTAGGPWLDDVIAYLERNRRTLAELVHDLLPSVGYTPPEGTYLAWLDVRDLGLGAQPAAFA
;
A
#
# COMPACT_ATOMS: atom_id res chain seq x y z
N MET A 1 -9.56 -17.32 7.51
CA MET A 1 -10.06 -16.01 7.04
C MET A 1 -11.05 -15.47 8.07
N ILE A 2 -11.27 -14.16 8.14
CA ILE A 2 -12.35 -13.58 8.94
C ILE A 2 -13.55 -13.37 8.01
N LEU A 3 -14.62 -14.14 8.23
CA LEU A 3 -15.85 -14.07 7.44
C LEU A 3 -16.99 -13.50 8.29
N SER A 4 -17.83 -12.66 7.69
CA SER A 4 -18.85 -11.87 8.40
C SER A 4 -20.23 -12.50 8.42
N ASN A 5 -20.44 -13.66 7.78
CA ASN A 5 -21.74 -14.33 7.69
C ASN A 5 -21.59 -15.86 7.55
N ASP A 6 -22.57 -16.59 8.09
CA ASP A 6 -22.54 -18.06 8.18
C ASP A 6 -22.51 -18.74 6.80
N ARG A 7 -23.19 -18.15 5.81
CA ARG A 7 -23.21 -18.69 4.44
C ARG A 7 -21.80 -18.79 3.84
N ASP A 8 -20.97 -17.78 4.04
CA ASP A 8 -19.60 -17.79 3.54
C ASP A 8 -18.72 -18.73 4.37
N HIS A 9 -18.95 -18.83 5.69
CA HIS A 9 -18.25 -19.80 6.55
C HIS A 9 -18.50 -21.24 6.07
N ASP A 10 -19.76 -21.60 5.83
CA ASP A 10 -20.14 -22.93 5.33
C ASP A 10 -19.49 -23.24 3.97
N ARG A 11 -19.42 -22.23 3.08
CA ARG A 11 -18.78 -22.37 1.77
C ARG A 11 -17.26 -22.51 1.86
N TRP A 12 -16.64 -21.85 2.84
CA TRP A 12 -15.19 -21.84 3.01
C TRP A 12 -14.66 -23.06 3.78
N SER A 13 -15.42 -23.58 4.75
CA SER A 13 -15.05 -24.71 5.61
C SER A 13 -14.42 -25.92 4.90
N PRO A 14 -14.92 -26.41 3.74
CA PRO A 14 -14.33 -27.59 3.09
C PRO A 14 -12.95 -27.31 2.43
N VAL A 15 -12.64 -26.06 2.08
CA VAL A 15 -11.39 -25.69 1.39
C VAL A 15 -10.37 -24.99 2.29
N GLY A 16 -10.84 -24.36 3.38
CA GLY A 16 -10.03 -23.62 4.34
C GLY A 16 -8.81 -24.39 4.85
N PRO A 17 -8.92 -25.65 5.30
CA PRO A 17 -7.78 -26.38 5.85
C PRO A 17 -6.60 -26.52 4.88
N ALA A 18 -6.84 -26.72 3.58
CA ALA A 18 -5.74 -26.83 2.62
C ALA A 18 -5.07 -25.48 2.33
N ALA A 19 -5.83 -24.38 2.41
CA ALA A 19 -5.37 -23.03 2.08
C ALA A 19 -4.83 -22.25 3.29
N GLU A 20 -5.28 -22.55 4.52
CA GLU A 20 -5.01 -21.75 5.72
C GLU A 20 -3.83 -22.25 6.55
N HIS A 21 -3.50 -23.54 6.49
CA HIS A 21 -2.40 -24.13 7.27
C HIS A 21 -1.00 -23.86 6.69
N GLY A 22 -0.86 -22.91 5.76
CA GLY A 22 0.42 -22.53 5.16
C GLY A 22 1.17 -21.41 5.90
N ALA A 23 0.58 -20.80 6.92
CA ALA A 23 1.23 -19.70 7.65
C ALA A 23 2.42 -20.19 8.48
N ALA A 24 3.56 -19.53 8.34
CA ALA A 24 4.72 -19.81 9.19
C ALA A 24 4.43 -19.42 10.66
N ASN A 25 4.87 -20.24 11.61
CA ASN A 25 4.67 -20.00 13.05
C ASN A 25 5.15 -18.60 13.50
N LEU A 26 6.32 -18.16 13.02
CA LEU A 26 6.84 -16.82 13.31
C LEU A 26 5.97 -15.72 12.69
N GLY A 27 5.38 -15.97 11.51
CA GLY A 27 4.44 -15.05 10.87
C GLY A 27 3.18 -14.85 11.71
N VAL A 28 2.65 -15.93 12.32
CA VAL A 28 1.50 -15.84 13.23
C VAL A 28 1.84 -14.99 14.47
N ILE A 29 3.02 -15.19 15.06
CA ILE A 29 3.48 -14.41 16.22
C ILE A 29 3.64 -12.93 15.84
N ALA A 30 4.31 -12.64 14.71
CA ALA A 30 4.51 -11.28 14.24
C ALA A 30 3.19 -10.55 13.95
N ASN A 31 2.25 -11.22 13.28
CA ASN A 31 0.93 -10.66 12.98
C ASN A 31 0.12 -10.38 14.25
N THR A 32 0.20 -11.27 15.25
CA THR A 32 -0.45 -11.08 16.55
C THR A 32 0.11 -9.85 17.26
N ALA A 33 1.44 -9.68 17.30
CA ALA A 33 2.07 -8.52 17.90
C ALA A 33 1.72 -7.23 17.15
N ALA A 34 1.71 -7.27 15.81
CA ALA A 34 1.33 -6.13 14.98
C ALA A 34 -0.09 -5.64 15.29
N PHE A 35 -1.07 -6.55 15.39
CA PHE A 35 -2.47 -6.16 15.66
C PHE A 35 -2.75 -5.78 17.12
N THR A 36 -2.02 -6.35 18.08
CA THR A 36 -2.29 -6.09 19.52
C THR A 36 -1.47 -4.94 20.11
N ALA A 37 -0.28 -4.67 19.58
CA ALA A 37 0.66 -3.69 20.12
C ALA A 37 1.22 -2.71 19.08
N GLY A 38 0.94 -2.90 17.79
CA GLY A 38 1.53 -2.10 16.70
C GLY A 38 0.92 -0.71 16.49
N GLY A 39 -0.19 -0.37 17.16
CA GLY A 39 -0.92 0.90 16.98
C GLY A 39 -0.04 2.15 17.06
N PRO A 40 0.71 2.38 18.16
CA PRO A 40 1.55 3.57 18.30
C PRO A 40 2.61 3.71 17.20
N TRP A 41 3.23 2.59 16.80
CA TRP A 41 4.19 2.60 15.69
C TRP A 41 3.52 2.91 14.35
N LEU A 42 2.32 2.37 14.12
CA LEU A 42 1.56 2.64 12.90
C LEU A 42 1.17 4.12 12.80
N ASP A 43 0.75 4.74 13.90
CA ASP A 43 0.42 6.17 13.96
C ASP A 43 1.64 7.03 13.56
N ASP A 44 2.82 6.71 14.10
CA ASP A 44 4.08 7.37 13.75
C ASP A 44 4.43 7.19 12.26
N VAL A 45 4.24 5.98 11.72
CA VAL A 45 4.47 5.70 10.30
C VAL A 45 3.49 6.47 9.41
N ILE A 46 2.22 6.55 9.78
CA ILE A 46 1.22 7.31 9.02
C ILE A 46 1.59 8.80 9.01
N ALA A 47 1.96 9.37 10.16
CA ALA A 47 2.41 10.75 10.25
C ALA A 47 3.68 11.01 9.43
N TYR A 48 4.61 10.06 9.43
CA TYR A 48 5.82 10.10 8.60
C TYR A 48 5.48 10.10 7.10
N LEU A 49 4.63 9.18 6.66
CA LEU A 49 4.21 9.07 5.26
C LEU A 49 3.44 10.31 4.80
N GLU A 50 2.62 10.91 5.68
CA GLU A 50 1.89 12.13 5.37
C GLU A 50 2.82 13.33 5.15
N ARG A 51 3.87 13.45 5.97
CA ARG A 51 4.92 14.44 5.71
C ARG A 51 5.60 14.19 4.36
N ASN A 52 5.93 12.95 4.04
CA ASN A 52 6.55 12.62 2.76
C ASN A 52 5.65 12.96 1.56
N ARG A 53 4.34 12.73 1.64
CA ARG A 53 3.40 13.09 0.56
C ARG A 53 3.37 14.60 0.31
N ARG A 54 3.37 15.41 1.38
CA ARG A 54 3.42 16.87 1.28
C ARG A 54 4.73 17.36 0.68
N THR A 55 5.86 16.86 1.18
CA THR A 55 7.18 17.19 0.63
C THR A 55 7.30 16.79 -0.84
N LEU A 56 6.80 15.61 -1.22
CA LEU A 56 6.79 15.20 -2.62
C LEU A 56 5.94 16.14 -3.48
N ALA A 57 4.77 16.59 -2.99
CA ALA A 57 3.92 17.52 -3.72
C ALA A 57 4.64 18.85 -4.01
N GLU A 58 5.29 19.41 -2.98
CA GLU A 58 6.10 20.63 -3.10
C GLU A 58 7.22 20.44 -4.13
N LEU A 59 7.98 19.35 -4.02
CA LEU A 59 9.09 19.07 -4.93
C LEU A 59 8.65 18.85 -6.38
N VAL A 60 7.55 18.14 -6.61
CA VAL A 60 7.03 17.96 -7.98
C VAL A 60 6.57 19.29 -8.55
N HIS A 61 5.85 20.10 -7.77
CA HIS A 61 5.42 21.43 -8.19
C HIS A 61 6.60 22.34 -8.58
N ASP A 62 7.63 22.38 -7.73
CA ASP A 62 8.77 23.29 -7.89
C ASP A 62 9.76 22.84 -8.96
N LEU A 63 10.01 21.53 -9.06
CA LEU A 63 11.09 20.98 -9.89
C LEU A 63 10.60 20.36 -11.21
N LEU A 64 9.34 19.94 -11.26
CA LEU A 64 8.76 19.19 -12.38
C LEU A 64 7.39 19.76 -12.78
N PRO A 65 7.30 21.04 -13.23
CA PRO A 65 6.02 21.72 -13.46
C PRO A 65 5.15 21.07 -14.56
N SER A 66 5.75 20.26 -15.44
CA SER A 66 5.03 19.49 -16.46
C SER A 66 4.61 18.09 -16.01
N VAL A 67 4.89 17.69 -14.76
CA VAL A 67 4.50 16.39 -14.20
C VAL A 67 3.29 16.58 -13.29
N GLY A 68 2.22 15.85 -13.59
CA GLY A 68 1.02 15.83 -12.77
C GLY A 68 1.22 14.96 -11.52
N TYR A 69 0.75 15.44 -10.37
CA TYR A 69 0.70 14.66 -9.15
C TYR A 69 -0.58 14.95 -8.36
N THR A 70 -1.29 13.88 -7.99
CA THR A 70 -2.44 13.94 -7.08
C THR A 70 -2.04 13.18 -5.80
N PRO A 71 -1.95 13.86 -4.64
CA PRO A 71 -1.61 13.21 -3.38
C PRO A 71 -2.57 12.04 -3.09
N PRO A 72 -2.07 10.84 -2.78
CA PRO A 72 -2.91 9.68 -2.52
C PRO A 72 -3.52 9.74 -1.11
N GLU A 73 -4.75 9.27 -0.97
CA GLU A 73 -5.47 9.17 0.31
C GLU A 73 -4.97 8.01 1.20
N GLY A 74 -4.08 7.16 0.67
CA GLY A 74 -3.52 6.02 1.39
C GLY A 74 -2.31 5.41 0.70
N THR A 75 -1.77 4.34 1.29
CA THR A 75 -0.53 3.66 0.86
C THR A 75 0.74 4.53 0.98
N TYR A 76 1.90 3.98 0.63
CA TYR A 76 3.18 4.70 0.54
C TYR A 76 3.67 4.89 -0.90
N LEU A 77 2.81 4.62 -1.89
CA LEU A 77 3.14 4.73 -3.31
C LEU A 77 2.59 6.04 -3.87
N ALA A 78 3.44 6.77 -4.61
CA ALA A 78 3.04 7.95 -5.37
C ALA A 78 2.93 7.58 -6.85
N TRP A 79 1.90 8.09 -7.52
CA TRP A 79 1.72 7.93 -8.96
C TRP A 79 1.91 9.28 -9.65
N LEU A 80 2.90 9.35 -10.53
CA LEU A 80 3.26 10.57 -11.25
C LEU A 80 2.78 10.47 -12.70
N ASP A 81 2.08 11.50 -13.14
CA ASP A 81 1.65 11.63 -14.52
C ASP A 81 2.71 12.37 -15.34
N VAL A 82 3.42 11.62 -16.17
CA VAL A 82 4.53 12.11 -17.00
C VAL A 82 4.14 12.24 -18.48
N ARG A 83 2.85 12.16 -18.82
CA ARG A 83 2.39 12.16 -20.22
C ARG A 83 2.79 13.42 -20.98
N ASP A 84 2.84 14.56 -20.30
CA ASP A 84 3.19 15.85 -20.90
C ASP A 84 4.70 16.05 -21.11
N LEU A 85 5.54 15.08 -20.72
CA LEU A 85 6.99 15.12 -20.97
C LEU A 85 7.39 14.71 -22.40
N GLY A 86 6.44 14.25 -23.24
CA GLY A 86 6.72 13.94 -24.64
C GLY A 86 7.66 12.73 -24.85
N LEU A 87 7.71 11.79 -23.91
CA LEU A 87 8.62 10.63 -23.91
C LEU A 87 8.31 9.56 -25.00
N GLY A 88 7.28 9.78 -25.82
CA GLY A 88 6.86 8.87 -26.87
C GLY A 88 6.21 7.57 -26.37
N ALA A 89 6.03 6.61 -27.28
CA ALA A 89 5.33 5.35 -27.01
C ALA A 89 6.14 4.35 -26.16
N GLN A 90 7.44 4.56 -26.03
CA GLN A 90 8.34 3.73 -25.22
C GLN A 90 9.17 4.61 -24.27
N PRO A 91 8.55 5.16 -23.20
CA PRO A 91 9.26 6.02 -22.26
C PRO A 91 10.50 5.37 -21.63
N ALA A 92 10.52 4.04 -21.49
CA ALA A 92 11.67 3.29 -20.95
C ALA A 92 12.92 3.32 -21.84
N ALA A 93 12.80 3.69 -23.12
CA ALA A 93 13.92 3.83 -24.04
C ALA A 93 14.54 5.24 -24.02
N PHE A 94 13.94 6.17 -23.28
CA PHE A 94 14.47 7.52 -23.07
C PHE A 94 15.63 7.44 -22.07
N ALA A 95 16.86 7.45 -22.59
CA ALA A 95 18.12 7.44 -21.84
C ALA A 95 18.98 8.65 -22.21
#